data_AF-A0A971BP17-F1
#
_entry.id   AF-A0A971BP17-F1
#
_cell.length_a   1.000
_cell.length_b   1.000
_cell.length_c   1.000
_cell.angle_alpha   90.00
_cell.angle_beta   90.00
_cell.angle_gamma   90.00
#
_symmetry.space_group_name_H-M   'P 1'
#
loop_
_entity.id
_entity.type
_entity.pdbx_description
1 polymer ?
#
loop_
_entity_poly.entity_id
_entity_poly.type
_entity_poly.pdbx_seq_one_letter_code
_entity_poly.pdbx_strand_id
1 'polypeptide(L)'
;MKMKRLGPALAAVAVSALVLSGCAAPEREPEIVAGSNVNASWNDPFFSYNSNTSATNASSNAVIISTANDGFFHYDPTPSQVMAEDFGTVEKLSDDPLTVK
;
A
#
# COMPACT_ATOMS: atom_id res chain seq x y z
N MET A 1 13.48 55.15 -14.04
CA MET A 1 13.43 54.62 -12.66
C MET A 1 12.41 53.49 -12.43
N LYS A 2 11.76 52.89 -13.46
CA LYS A 2 10.80 51.78 -13.29
C LYS A 2 11.44 50.37 -13.37
N MET A 3 12.51 50.20 -14.13
CA MET A 3 13.19 48.89 -14.29
C MET A 3 14.04 48.46 -13.09
N LYS A 4 14.51 49.39 -12.24
CA LYS A 4 15.35 49.07 -11.06
C LYS A 4 14.57 48.37 -9.93
N ARG A 5 13.23 48.44 -9.94
CA ARG A 5 12.36 47.83 -8.91
C ARG A 5 11.82 46.45 -9.30
N LEU A 6 11.99 46.05 -10.56
CA LEU A 6 11.52 44.76 -11.08
C LEU A 6 12.49 43.62 -10.78
N GLY A 7 13.80 43.88 -10.76
CA GLY A 7 14.84 42.87 -10.45
C GLY A 7 14.68 42.21 -9.08
N PRO A 8 14.50 42.95 -7.97
CA PRO A 8 14.32 42.37 -6.64
C PRO A 8 13.03 41.56 -6.51
N ALA A 9 11.95 42.02 -7.14
CA ALA A 9 10.66 41.32 -7.12
C ALA A 9 10.73 40.00 -7.89
N LEU A 10 11.40 39.99 -9.05
CA LEU A 10 11.59 38.78 -9.85
C LEU A 10 12.47 37.75 -9.12
N ALA A 11 13.51 38.21 -8.43
CA ALA A 11 14.37 37.37 -7.61
C ALA A 11 13.60 36.73 -6.43
N ALA A 12 12.74 37.50 -5.77
CA ALA A 12 11.90 36.98 -4.68
C ALA A 12 10.92 35.91 -5.16
N VAL A 13 10.30 36.09 -6.33
CA VAL A 13 9.40 35.09 -6.93
C VAL A 13 10.15 33.83 -7.35
N ALA A 14 11.34 33.97 -7.95
CA ALA A 14 12.15 32.81 -8.33
C ALA A 14 12.60 31.99 -7.12
N VAL A 15 13.07 32.65 -6.05
CA VAL A 15 13.50 31.97 -4.82
C VAL A 15 12.32 31.27 -4.13
N SER A 16 11.17 31.93 -4.03
CA SER A 16 9.98 31.32 -3.42
C SER A 16 9.45 30.13 -4.23
N ALA A 17 9.50 30.19 -5.56
CA ALA A 17 9.16 29.04 -6.41
C ALA A 17 10.13 27.87 -6.19
N LEU A 18 11.45 28.11 -6.09
CA LEU A 18 12.43 27.06 -5.80
C LEU A 18 12.19 26.42 -4.42
N VAL A 19 11.93 27.22 -3.39
CA VAL A 19 11.65 26.72 -2.03
C VAL A 19 10.35 25.90 -2.00
N LEU A 20 9.30 26.33 -2.70
CA LEU A 20 8.05 25.56 -2.81
C LEU A 20 8.25 24.24 -3.58
N SER A 21 9.04 24.25 -4.66
CA SER A 21 9.34 23.04 -5.44
C SER A 21 10.15 22.00 -4.65
N GLY A 22 10.89 22.40 -3.62
CA GLY A 22 11.57 21.46 -2.73
C GLY A 22 10.63 20.77 -1.72
N CYS A 23 9.43 21.32 -1.51
CA CYS A 23 8.42 20.77 -0.60
C CYS A 23 7.39 19.89 -1.33
N ALA A 24 7.18 20.10 -2.62
CA ALA A 24 6.47 19.15 -3.47
C ALA A 24 7.42 17.99 -3.78
N ALA A 25 7.20 16.83 -3.17
CA ALA A 25 7.86 15.62 -3.65
C ALA A 25 7.54 15.52 -5.15
N PRO A 26 8.54 15.40 -6.05
CA PRO A 26 8.27 15.20 -7.46
C PRO A 26 7.34 14.00 -7.60
N GLU A 27 6.37 14.08 -8.51
CA GLU A 27 5.56 12.92 -8.92
C GLU A 27 6.55 11.86 -9.43
N ARG A 28 6.96 10.96 -8.53
CA ARG A 28 7.77 9.82 -8.89
C ARG A 28 6.81 8.77 -9.36
N GLU A 29 6.98 8.34 -10.60
CA GLU A 29 6.50 7.03 -11.03
C GLU A 29 6.92 6.00 -9.96
N PRO A 30 6.04 5.08 -9.56
CA PRO A 30 6.38 4.08 -8.56
C PRO A 30 7.59 3.25 -9.04
N GLU A 31 8.75 3.52 -8.45
CA GLU A 31 10.02 2.86 -8.74
C GLU A 31 10.34 1.89 -7.60
N ILE A 32 10.61 0.62 -7.93
CA ILE A 32 11.09 -0.36 -6.95
C ILE A 32 12.57 -0.06 -6.68
N VAL A 33 12.84 0.64 -5.58
CA VAL A 33 14.21 0.89 -5.12
C VAL A 33 14.70 -0.32 -4.31
N ALA A 34 15.61 -1.11 -4.87
CA ALA A 34 16.18 -2.26 -4.18
C ALA A 34 16.87 -1.84 -2.86
N GLY A 35 16.61 -2.59 -1.77
CA GLY A 35 17.13 -2.27 -0.43
C GLY A 35 16.36 -1.17 0.30
N SER A 36 15.27 -0.65 -0.27
CA SER A 36 14.35 0.23 0.46
C SER A 36 13.59 -0.55 1.53
N ASN A 37 13.15 0.17 2.57
CA ASN A 37 12.37 -0.38 3.67
C ASN A 37 11.14 0.51 3.88
N VAL A 38 10.01 -0.13 4.21
CA VAL A 38 8.77 0.56 4.57
C VAL A 38 8.46 0.24 6.02
N ASN A 39 8.32 1.28 6.84
CA ASN A 39 7.94 1.14 8.24
C ASN A 39 6.50 1.64 8.42
N ALA A 40 5.61 0.74 8.86
CA ALA A 40 4.23 1.07 9.21
C ALA A 40 4.02 0.90 10.72
N SER A 41 3.42 1.90 11.37
CA SER A 41 3.04 1.82 12.78
C SER A 41 1.62 1.27 12.92
N TRP A 42 1.38 0.49 13.96
CA TRP A 42 0.07 -0.11 14.25
C TRP A 42 -0.30 0.08 15.72
N ASN A 43 -1.60 -0.02 16.04
CA ASN A 43 -2.13 0.26 17.38
C ASN A 43 -1.72 -0.77 18.45
N ASP A 44 -1.41 -2.01 18.04
CA ASP A 44 -1.06 -3.11 18.92
C ASP A 44 0.07 -3.96 18.31
N PRO A 45 0.90 -4.64 19.11
CA PRO A 45 1.90 -5.55 18.59
C PRO A 45 1.25 -6.78 17.93
N PHE A 46 2.03 -7.48 17.11
CA PHE A 46 1.70 -8.82 16.66
C PHE A 46 1.81 -9.80 17.84
N PHE A 47 0.80 -10.64 18.07
CA PHE A 47 0.77 -11.54 19.23
C PHE A 47 0.24 -12.96 18.97
N SER A 48 -0.34 -13.23 17.80
CA SER A 48 -0.78 -14.59 17.44
C SER A 48 -0.75 -14.81 15.94
N TYR A 49 -0.20 -15.94 15.50
CA TYR A 49 -0.24 -16.37 14.10
C TYR A 49 -1.57 -17.06 13.72
N ASN A 50 -2.28 -17.60 14.71
CA ASN A 50 -3.63 -18.11 14.48
C ASN A 50 -4.62 -17.01 14.81
N SER A 51 -5.21 -16.38 13.78
CA SER A 51 -6.23 -15.33 13.90
C SER A 51 -7.68 -15.86 13.79
N ASN A 52 -7.85 -17.18 13.69
CA ASN A 52 -9.15 -17.84 13.53
C ASN A 52 -9.88 -18.12 14.86
N THR A 53 -9.41 -17.55 15.97
CA THR A 53 -10.07 -17.65 17.27
C THR A 53 -10.61 -16.29 17.69
N SER A 54 -11.70 -16.28 18.46
CA SER A 54 -12.29 -15.03 18.97
C SER A 54 -11.30 -14.19 19.78
N ALA A 55 -10.41 -14.83 20.53
CA ALA A 55 -9.42 -14.15 21.36
C ALA A 55 -8.26 -13.53 20.55
N THR A 56 -8.07 -13.95 19.30
CA THR A 56 -6.90 -13.58 18.47
C THR A 56 -7.27 -12.94 17.14
N ASN A 57 -8.56 -12.75 16.88
CA ASN A 57 -9.09 -12.03 15.71
C ASN A 57 -8.84 -10.52 15.88
N ALA A 58 -7.63 -10.09 15.52
CA ALA A 58 -7.19 -8.70 15.64
C ALA A 58 -6.48 -8.24 14.35
N SER A 59 -6.65 -6.97 14.00
CA SER A 59 -6.03 -6.37 12.81
C SER A 59 -4.50 -6.39 12.89
N SER A 60 -3.93 -6.23 14.10
CA SER A 60 -2.48 -6.33 14.34
C SER A 60 -1.90 -7.70 13.99
N ASN A 61 -2.70 -8.76 14.10
CA ASN A 61 -2.32 -10.10 13.65
C ASN A 61 -2.54 -10.24 12.14
N ALA A 62 -3.71 -9.81 11.64
CA ALA A 62 -4.12 -9.99 10.25
C ALA A 62 -3.15 -9.36 9.24
N VAL A 63 -2.65 -8.14 9.50
CA VAL A 63 -1.74 -7.43 8.57
C VAL A 63 -0.40 -8.15 8.39
N ILE A 64 0.13 -8.75 9.45
CA ILE A 64 1.37 -9.52 9.38
C ILE A 64 1.11 -10.86 8.70
N ILE A 65 0.03 -11.56 9.08
CA ILE A 65 -0.34 -12.85 8.50
C ILE A 65 -0.59 -12.72 6.99
N SER A 66 -1.28 -11.68 6.53
CA SER A 66 -1.59 -11.46 5.11
C SER A 66 -0.35 -11.10 4.27
N THR A 67 0.68 -10.55 4.90
CA THR A 67 1.93 -10.17 4.22
C THR A 67 2.94 -11.31 4.23
N ALA A 68 2.94 -12.14 5.28
CA ALA A 68 3.89 -13.22 5.47
C ALA A 68 3.43 -14.58 4.89
N ASN A 69 2.13 -14.73 4.60
CA ASN A 69 1.57 -15.93 3.98
C ASN A 69 0.87 -15.61 2.68
N ASP A 70 0.69 -16.64 1.88
CA ASP A 70 -0.07 -16.62 0.64
C ASP A 70 -1.00 -17.85 0.61
N GLY A 71 -1.96 -17.88 -0.32
CA GLY A 71 -2.90 -18.98 -0.48
C GLY A 71 -3.83 -18.78 -1.67
N PHE A 72 -4.78 -19.69 -1.85
CA PHE A 72 -5.71 -19.69 -2.99
C PHE A 72 -6.44 -18.36 -3.22
N PHE A 73 -6.66 -17.56 -2.17
CA PHE A 73 -7.36 -16.29 -2.27
C PHE A 73 -6.67 -15.19 -1.45
N HIS A 74 -6.57 -14.00 -2.03
CA HIS A 74 -6.09 -12.79 -1.37
C HIS A 74 -6.94 -11.58 -1.78
N TYR A 75 -6.77 -10.46 -1.08
CA TYR A 75 -7.40 -9.20 -1.45
C TYR A 75 -6.41 -8.29 -2.18
N ASP A 76 -6.85 -7.70 -3.29
CA ASP A 76 -6.06 -6.71 -4.02
C ASP A 76 -6.22 -5.28 -3.41
N PRO A 77 -5.50 -4.27 -3.91
CA PRO A 77 -5.63 -2.90 -3.44
C PRO A 77 -7.01 -2.24 -3.69
N THR A 78 -7.90 -2.87 -4.47
CA THR A 78 -9.28 -2.44 -4.76
C THR A 78 -10.33 -3.18 -3.92
N PRO A 79 -9.94 -3.59 -2.71
CA PRO A 79 -10.56 -4.66 -1.90
C PRO A 79 -11.31 -5.78 -2.63
N SER A 80 -10.85 -6.21 -3.81
CA SER A 80 -11.44 -7.35 -4.52
C SER A 80 -10.77 -8.65 -4.07
N GLN A 81 -11.55 -9.72 -3.89
CA GLN A 81 -11.00 -11.05 -3.67
C GLN A 81 -10.50 -11.62 -5.00
N VAL A 82 -9.21 -11.91 -5.06
CA VAL A 82 -8.51 -12.45 -6.22
C VAL A 82 -8.03 -13.86 -5.92
N MET A 83 -8.10 -14.75 -6.91
CA MET A 83 -7.58 -16.11 -6.80
C MET A 83 -6.11 -16.15 -7.21
N ALA A 84 -5.24 -16.73 -6.38
CA ALA A 84 -3.85 -16.98 -6.74
C ALA A 84 -3.75 -18.31 -7.50
N GLU A 85 -3.74 -18.22 -8.84
CA GLU A 85 -3.72 -19.40 -9.73
C GLU A 85 -2.47 -20.29 -9.57
N ASP A 86 -1.41 -19.75 -8.96
CA ASP A 86 -0.19 -20.51 -8.61
C ASP A 86 -0.45 -21.62 -7.59
N PHE A 87 -1.52 -21.50 -6.78
CA PHE A 87 -1.92 -22.53 -5.82
C PHE A 87 -2.87 -23.58 -6.42
N GLY A 88 -3.52 -23.25 -7.54
CA GLY A 88 -4.42 -24.14 -8.26
C GLY A 88 -5.66 -23.45 -8.82
N THR A 89 -6.67 -24.25 -9.16
CA THR A 89 -7.93 -23.81 -9.76
C THR A 89 -9.10 -24.18 -8.87
N VAL A 90 -10.17 -23.39 -8.94
CA VAL A 90 -11.44 -23.69 -8.25
C VAL A 90 -12.55 -23.88 -9.27
N GLU A 91 -13.12 -25.08 -9.33
CA GLU A 91 -14.17 -25.48 -10.27
C GLU A 91 -15.41 -25.97 -9.53
N LYS A 92 -16.58 -25.42 -9.85
CA LYS A 92 -17.87 -25.92 -9.35
C LYS A 92 -18.30 -27.15 -10.16
N LEU A 93 -18.43 -28.30 -9.51
CA LEU A 93 -18.76 -29.58 -10.14
C LEU A 93 -20.26 -29.91 -10.12
N SER A 94 -20.97 -29.51 -9.06
CA SER A 94 -22.41 -29.76 -8.90
C SER A 94 -23.03 -28.69 -8.02
N ASP A 95 -24.31 -28.38 -8.25
CA ASP A 95 -25.11 -27.49 -7.40
C ASP A 95 -25.87 -28.23 -6.29
N ASP A 96 -26.21 -29.51 -6.51
CA ASP A 96 -26.95 -30.33 -5.54
C ASP A 96 -26.40 -31.79 -5.53
N PRO A 97 -25.62 -32.19 -4.51
CA PRO A 97 -25.04 -31.33 -3.48
C PRO A 97 -23.97 -30.38 -4.06
N LEU A 98 -23.84 -29.18 -3.49
CA LEU A 98 -22.78 -28.25 -3.88
C LEU A 98 -21.42 -28.92 -3.74
N THR A 99 -20.73 -29.08 -4.87
CA THR A 99 -19.42 -29.74 -4.95
C THR A 99 -18.45 -28.82 -5.68
N VAL A 100 -17.27 -28.61 -5.09
CA VAL A 100 -16.20 -27.77 -5.64
C VAL A 100 -14.90 -28.57 -5.62
N LYS A 101 -14.08 -28.39 -6.66
CA LYS A 101 -12.75 -29.00 -6.80
C LYS A 101 -11.69 -27.93 -6.91
#